data_AF-A0A7Y5FK99-F1
#
_entry.id   AF-A0A7Y5FK99-F1
#
_cell.length_a   1.000
_cell.length_b   1.000
_cell.length_c   1.000
_cell.angle_alpha   90.00
_cell.angle_beta   90.00
_cell.angle_gamma   90.00
#
_symmetry.space_group_name_H-M   'P 1'
#
loop_
_entity.id
_entity.type
_entity.pdbx_description
1 polymer ?
#
loop_
_entity_poly.entity_id
_entity_poly.type
_entity_poly.pdbx_seq_one_letter_code
_entity_poly.pdbx_strand_id
1 'polypeptide(L)'
;MNVEFLCPHCRAENKTTAGTPLINCRGCAQSVTLNFSAHSRQSGQIDQCAVCGNQGFYLQKDFNPRLGLLIFAIGVLFSYHTKFLSLFIATALDFALYYFLPTVTICYQCRAIYRDFQENPAHRGFDHLTALQYSKTAT
;
A
#
# COMPACT_ATOMS: atom_id res chain seq x y z
N MET A 1 -1.20 -2.08 -12.79
CA MET A 1 -2.31 -2.19 -11.82
C MET A 1 -2.21 -3.52 -11.10
N ASN A 2 -1.70 -3.49 -9.88
CA ASN A 2 -1.54 -4.68 -9.04
C ASN A 2 -2.32 -4.52 -7.74
N VAL A 3 -2.88 -5.63 -7.26
CA VAL A 3 -3.58 -5.70 -5.98
C VAL A 3 -2.86 -6.70 -5.10
N GLU A 4 -2.42 -6.23 -3.94
CA GLU A 4 -1.85 -7.04 -2.87
C GLU A 4 -2.86 -7.13 -1.74
N PHE A 5 -3.15 -8.33 -1.26
CA PHE A 5 -4.18 -8.56 -0.24
C PHE A 5 -3.88 -9.79 0.60
N LEU A 6 -4.46 -9.82 1.80
CA LEU A 6 -4.43 -11.00 2.67
C LEU A 6 -5.62 -11.91 2.33
N CYS A 7 -5.38 -13.20 2.24
CA CYS A 7 -6.44 -14.18 2.01
C CYS A 7 -7.45 -14.15 3.18
N PRO A 8 -8.78 -14.08 2.92
CA PRO A 8 -9.78 -14.08 3.98
C PRO A 8 -9.81 -15.38 4.80
N HIS A 9 -9.31 -16.49 4.23
CA HIS A 9 -9.34 -17.80 4.88
C HIS A 9 -8.10 -18.10 5.72
N CYS A 10 -6.90 -17.90 5.16
CA CYS A 10 -5.64 -18.26 5.81
C CYS A 10 -4.73 -17.08 6.15
N ARG A 11 -5.13 -15.85 5.79
CA ARG A 11 -4.33 -14.62 5.94
C ARG A 11 -2.96 -14.64 5.25
N ALA A 12 -2.70 -15.58 4.34
CA ALA A 12 -1.50 -15.55 3.51
C ALA A 12 -1.55 -14.33 2.56
N GLU A 13 -0.40 -13.71 2.33
CA GLU A 13 -0.24 -12.63 1.37
C GLU A 13 -0.39 -13.16 -0.06
N ASN A 14 -1.21 -12.48 -0.86
CA ASN A 14 -1.41 -12.77 -2.27
C ASN A 14 -1.27 -11.49 -3.08
N LYS A 15 -0.71 -11.63 -4.28
CA LYS A 15 -0.51 -10.53 -5.23
C LYS A 15 -1.05 -10.96 -6.58
N THR A 16 -1.85 -10.09 -7.20
CA THR A 16 -2.40 -10.34 -8.53
C THR A 16 -2.55 -9.05 -9.32
N THR A 17 -2.72 -9.18 -10.63
CA THR A 17 -2.95 -8.07 -11.55
C THR A 17 -4.45 -7.77 -11.62
N ALA A 18 -4.79 -6.49 -11.64
CA ALA A 18 -6.18 -6.05 -11.84
C ALA A 18 -6.68 -6.56 -13.20
N GLY A 19 -7.75 -7.36 -13.21
CA GLY A 19 -8.25 -8.04 -14.39
C GLY A 19 -8.39 -9.55 -14.23
N THR A 20 -7.79 -10.14 -13.19
CA THR A 20 -8.02 -11.55 -12.84
C THR A 20 -9.13 -11.65 -11.80
N PRO A 21 -10.37 -12.05 -12.17
CA PRO A 21 -11.50 -12.05 -11.23
C PRO A 21 -11.44 -13.18 -10.21
N LEU A 22 -10.66 -14.24 -10.48
CA LEU A 22 -10.54 -15.41 -9.61
C LEU A 22 -9.07 -15.79 -9.46
N ILE A 23 -8.60 -15.87 -8.22
CA ILE A 23 -7.23 -16.24 -7.88
C ILE A 23 -7.26 -17.33 -6.83
N ASN A 24 -6.48 -18.40 -7.03
CA ASN A 24 -6.26 -19.41 -6.00
C ASN A 24 -5.20 -18.90 -5.02
N CYS A 25 -5.51 -18.95 -3.74
CA CYS A 25 -4.59 -18.54 -2.69
C CYS A 25 -3.34 -19.43 -2.68
N ARG A 26 -2.14 -18.84 -2.59
CA ARG A 26 -0.88 -19.60 -2.52
C ARG A 26 -0.70 -20.39 -1.22
N GLY A 27 -1.42 -20.01 -0.16
CA GLY A 27 -1.32 -20.66 1.16
C GLY A 27 -2.30 -21.80 1.35
N CYS A 28 -3.60 -21.55 1.12
CA CYS A 28 -4.66 -22.54 1.37
C CYS A 28 -5.30 -23.13 0.11
N ALA A 29 -4.83 -22.77 -1.09
CA ALA A 29 -5.39 -23.16 -2.38
C ALA A 29 -6.87 -22.80 -2.62
N GLN A 30 -7.54 -22.11 -1.69
CA GLN A 30 -8.92 -21.68 -1.88
C GLN A 30 -9.02 -20.54 -2.90
N SER A 31 -10.07 -20.59 -3.70
CA SER A 31 -10.37 -19.58 -4.71
C SER A 31 -10.91 -18.31 -4.04
N VAL A 32 -10.24 -17.19 -4.26
CA VAL A 32 -10.65 -15.86 -3.84
C VAL A 32 -11.14 -15.08 -5.06
N THR A 33 -12.37 -14.59 -5.00
CA THR A 33 -12.97 -13.78 -6.06
C THR A 33 -12.71 -12.31 -5.80
N LEU A 34 -12.23 -11.59 -6.82
CA LEU A 34 -12.00 -10.15 -6.79
C LEU A 34 -13.10 -9.41 -7.55
N ASN A 35 -13.93 -8.68 -6.81
CA ASN A 35 -15.10 -7.98 -7.34
C ASN A 35 -14.81 -6.49 -7.55
N PHE A 36 -14.20 -6.15 -8.69
CA PHE A 36 -14.05 -4.75 -9.09
C PHE A 36 -15.38 -4.19 -9.61
N SER A 37 -15.77 -3.01 -9.12
CA SER A 37 -16.94 -2.27 -9.61
C SER A 37 -16.78 -1.88 -11.09
N ALA A 38 -17.89 -1.55 -11.76
CA ALA A 38 -17.85 -1.06 -13.13
C ALA A 38 -17.05 0.25 -13.24
N HIS A 39 -17.18 1.14 -12.25
CA HIS A 39 -16.44 2.40 -12.20
C HIS A 39 -14.93 2.16 -12.09
N SER A 40 -14.50 1.31 -11.14
CA SER A 40 -13.10 0.93 -10.95
C SER A 40 -12.43 0.40 -12.22
N ARG A 41 -13.18 -0.36 -13.04
CA ARG A 41 -12.66 -0.90 -14.31
C ARG A 41 -12.52 0.16 -15.41
N GLN A 42 -13.36 1.18 -15.39
CA GLN A 42 -13.42 2.21 -16.44
C GLN A 42 -12.51 3.40 -16.15
N SER A 43 -12.53 3.93 -14.93
CA SER A 43 -11.74 5.10 -14.53
C SER A 43 -10.35 4.74 -14.02
N GLY A 44 -10.14 3.48 -13.62
CA GLY A 44 -8.94 3.06 -12.91
C GLY A 44 -8.84 3.64 -11.48
N GLN A 45 -9.90 4.31 -10.99
CA GLN A 45 -10.00 4.81 -9.62
C GLN A 45 -10.77 3.81 -8.77
N ILE A 46 -10.21 3.45 -7.63
CA ILE A 46 -10.88 2.54 -6.70
C ILE A 46 -11.97 3.30 -5.94
N ASP A 47 -13.21 2.84 -6.07
CA ASP A 47 -14.40 3.31 -5.33
C ASP A 47 -14.88 2.25 -4.32
N GLN A 48 -14.65 0.98 -4.61
CA GLN A 48 -15.04 -0.15 -3.77
C GLN A 48 -13.94 -1.22 -3.74
N CYS A 49 -13.75 -1.83 -2.57
CA CYS A 49 -12.68 -2.80 -2.36
C CYS A 49 -13.03 -4.11 -3.07
N ALA A 50 -12.17 -4.57 -3.97
CA ALA A 50 -12.37 -5.80 -4.71
C ALA A 50 -12.36 -7.06 -3.82
N VAL A 51 -11.78 -6.97 -2.62
CA VAL A 51 -11.63 -8.12 -1.69
C VAL A 51 -12.77 -8.18 -0.68
N CYS A 52 -13.10 -7.06 -0.02
CA CYS A 52 -14.10 -7.04 1.07
C CYS A 52 -15.35 -6.21 0.77
N GLY A 53 -15.42 -5.52 -0.37
CA GLY A 53 -16.57 -4.70 -0.76
C GLY A 53 -16.71 -3.36 -0.02
N ASN A 54 -15.79 -3.02 0.89
CA ASN A 54 -15.83 -1.75 1.63
C ASN A 54 -15.42 -0.54 0.77
N GLN A 55 -15.87 0.66 1.15
CA GLN A 55 -15.57 1.94 0.48
C GLN A 55 -14.59 2.82 1.27
N GLY A 56 -14.16 2.38 2.46
CA GLY A 56 -13.16 3.08 3.26
C GLY A 56 -11.75 2.87 2.73
N PHE A 57 -11.15 3.93 2.17
CA PHE A 57 -9.78 3.94 1.69
C PHE A 57 -8.97 5.13 2.20
N TYR A 58 -7.66 4.95 2.24
CA TYR A 58 -6.70 6.03 2.46
C TYR A 58 -5.54 5.95 1.47
N LEU A 59 -4.93 7.09 1.23
CA LEU A 59 -3.73 7.24 0.41
C LEU A 59 -2.48 7.19 1.28
N GLN A 60 -1.47 6.47 0.81
CA GLN A 60 -0.16 6.38 1.47
C GLN A 60 0.94 6.32 0.42
N LYS A 61 2.10 6.94 0.70
CA LYS A 61 3.31 6.76 -0.12
C LYS A 61 3.86 5.34 0.03
N ASP A 62 4.18 4.70 -1.08
CA ASP A 62 4.73 3.34 -1.10
C ASP A 62 6.22 3.33 -0.76
N PHE A 63 6.54 3.69 0.47
CA PHE A 63 7.91 3.71 0.96
C PHE A 63 8.41 2.29 1.19
N ASN A 64 9.56 1.95 0.58
CA ASN A 64 10.26 0.70 0.88
C ASN A 64 11.16 0.91 2.11
N PRO A 65 10.84 0.34 3.28
CA PRO A 65 11.61 0.58 4.50
C PRO A 65 13.06 0.10 4.41
N ARG A 66 13.33 -0.89 3.56
CA ARG A 66 14.69 -1.43 3.36
C ARG A 66 15.61 -0.44 2.66
N LEU A 67 15.07 0.33 1.70
CA LEU A 67 15.86 1.34 0.99
C LEU A 67 16.26 2.49 1.91
N GLY A 68 15.31 3.04 2.67
CA GLY A 68 15.60 4.09 3.64
C GLY A 68 16.60 3.63 4.71
N LEU A 69 16.43 2.42 5.24
CA LEU A 69 17.37 1.87 6.21
C LEU A 69 18.78 1.71 5.64
N LEU A 70 18.90 1.29 4.38
CA LEU A 70 20.20 1.13 3.71
C LEU A 70 20.89 2.49 3.52
N ILE A 71 20.17 3.51 3.03
CA ILE A 71 20.70 4.88 2.85
C ILE A 71 21.16 5.44 4.20
N PHE A 72 20.34 5.29 5.23
CA PHE A 72 20.65 5.72 6.59
C PHE A 72 21.90 5.00 7.13
N ALA A 73 21.98 3.68 7.00
CA ALA A 73 23.10 2.89 7.50
C ALA A 73 24.44 3.29 6.83
N ILE A 74 24.43 3.54 5.52
CA ILE A 74 25.60 4.06 4.80
C ILE A 74 25.98 5.44 5.34
N GLY A 75 25.00 6.35 5.51
CA GLY A 75 25.23 7.67 6.07
C GLY A 75 25.88 7.63 7.45
N VAL A 76 25.40 6.75 8.33
CA VAL A 76 26.00 6.56 9.67
C VAL A 76 27.42 6.02 9.58
N LEU A 77 27.69 5.04 8.72
CA LEU A 77 29.02 4.43 8.59
C LEU A 77 30.10 5.46 8.18
N PHE A 78 29.75 6.39 7.29
CA PHE A 78 30.67 7.44 6.83
C PHE A 78 30.62 8.71 7.68
N SER A 79 29.74 8.80 8.67
CA SER A 79 29.49 10.02 9.47
C SER A 79 30.74 10.53 10.18
N TYR A 80 31.52 9.63 10.79
CA TYR A 80 32.74 9.99 11.53
C TYR A 80 33.79 10.63 10.62
N HIS A 81 34.07 10.03 9.47
CA HIS A 81 35.09 10.53 8.54
C HIS A 81 34.69 11.87 7.88
N THR A 82 33.38 12.04 7.64
CA THR A 82 32.83 13.20 6.90
C THR A 82 32.32 14.32 7.80
N LYS A 83 32.58 14.27 9.11
CA LYS A 83 32.05 15.24 10.10
C LYS A 83 30.53 15.43 9.96
N PHE A 84 29.79 14.32 9.88
CA PHE A 84 28.33 14.25 9.71
C PHE A 84 27.76 14.73 8.36
N LEU A 85 28.59 15.18 7.42
CA LEU A 85 28.11 15.62 6.09
C LEU A 85 27.39 14.50 5.32
N SER A 86 27.85 13.25 5.47
CA SER A 86 27.19 12.07 4.88
C SER A 86 25.75 11.86 5.37
N LEU A 87 25.41 12.22 6.60
CA LEU A 87 24.03 12.14 7.11
C LEU A 87 23.14 13.22 6.49
N PHE A 88 23.69 14.41 6.25
CA PHE A 88 22.97 15.46 5.53
C PHE A 88 22.65 15.01 4.09
N ILE A 89 23.62 14.41 3.40
CA ILE A 89 23.41 13.85 2.06
C ILE A 89 22.40 12.70 2.10
N ALA A 90 22.51 11.77 3.06
CA ALA A 90 21.56 10.68 3.23
C ALA A 90 20.12 11.21 3.43
N THR A 91 19.95 12.25 4.25
CA THR A 91 18.64 12.89 4.48
C THR A 91 18.10 13.56 3.21
N ALA A 92 18.96 14.24 2.45
CA ALA A 92 18.56 14.84 1.17
C ALA A 92 18.15 13.78 0.14
N LEU A 93 18.85 12.64 0.10
CA LEU A 93 18.50 11.49 -0.74
C LEU A 93 17.17 10.87 -0.32
N ASP A 94 16.95 10.66 0.98
CA ASP A 94 15.68 10.15 1.50
C ASP A 94 14.52 11.10 1.18
N PHE A 95 14.73 12.42 1.30
CA PHE A 95 13.72 13.41 0.95
C PHE A 95 13.41 13.42 -0.55
N ALA A 96 14.44 13.35 -1.40
CA ALA A 96 14.26 13.23 -2.84
C ALA A 96 13.50 11.94 -3.18
N LEU A 97 13.89 10.81 -2.60
CA LEU A 97 13.21 9.53 -2.79
C LEU A 97 11.73 9.66 -2.39
N TYR A 98 11.43 10.23 -1.23
CA TYR A 98 10.06 10.44 -0.75
C TYR A 98 9.20 11.21 -1.76
N TYR A 99 9.74 12.25 -2.40
CA TYR A 99 9.03 13.03 -3.39
C TYR A 99 8.67 12.22 -4.65
N PHE A 100 9.56 11.31 -5.07
CA PHE A 100 9.35 10.46 -6.25
C PHE A 100 8.48 9.23 -6.01
N LEU A 101 8.13 8.92 -4.75
CA LEU A 101 7.38 7.70 -4.46
C LEU A 101 5.95 7.77 -5.01
N PRO A 102 5.49 6.69 -5.67
CA PRO A 102 4.11 6.57 -6.06
C PRO A 102 3.22 6.50 -4.82
N THR A 103 2.03 7.06 -4.96
CA THR A 103 0.97 6.93 -3.96
C THR A 103 0.20 5.64 -4.22
N VAL A 104 -0.13 4.91 -3.17
CA VAL A 104 -0.97 3.72 -3.21
C VAL A 104 -2.26 3.95 -2.46
N THR A 105 -3.34 3.29 -2.90
CA THR A 105 -4.62 3.30 -2.21
C THR A 105 -4.73 2.05 -1.34
N ILE A 106 -5.10 2.19 -0.08
CA ILE A 106 -5.19 1.08 0.87
C ILE A 106 -6.57 1.04 1.52
N CYS A 107 -7.16 -0.14 1.63
CA CYS A 107 -8.44 -0.33 2.32
C CYS A 107 -8.28 -0.29 3.84
N TYR A 108 -9.13 0.45 4.56
CA TYR A 108 -9.13 0.48 6.03
C TYR A 108 -9.47 -0.88 6.67
N GLN A 109 -10.31 -1.68 6.02
CA GLN A 109 -10.84 -2.93 6.58
C GLN A 109 -9.88 -4.10 6.41
N CYS A 110 -9.65 -4.52 5.16
CA CYS A 110 -8.86 -5.72 4.85
C CYS A 110 -7.39 -5.44 4.55
N ARG A 111 -6.98 -4.16 4.57
CA ARG A 111 -5.62 -3.71 4.22
C ARG A 111 -5.15 -4.12 2.83
N ALA A 112 -6.07 -4.38 1.90
CA ALA A 112 -5.72 -4.56 0.50
C ALA A 112 -5.07 -3.28 -0.07
N ILE A 113 -3.95 -3.44 -0.76
CA ILE A 113 -3.12 -2.39 -1.34
C ILE A 113 -3.30 -2.40 -2.85
N TYR A 114 -3.65 -1.25 -3.40
CA TYR A 114 -3.89 -1.02 -4.81
C TYR A 114 -2.75 -0.15 -5.37
N ARG A 115 -1.91 -0.76 -6.23
CA ARG A 115 -0.74 -0.17 -6.88
C ARG A 115 -1.03 0.13 -8.35
N ASP A 116 -0.51 1.26 -8.83
CA ASP A 116 -0.69 1.78 -10.20
C ASP A 116 -2.16 2.09 -10.57
N PHE A 117 -2.99 2.43 -9.58
CA PHE A 117 -4.36 2.90 -9.79
C PHE A 117 -4.38 4.44 -9.81
N GLN A 118 -5.38 5.01 -10.48
CA GLN A 118 -5.59 6.45 -10.49
C GLN A 118 -5.98 6.92 -9.09
N GLU A 119 -5.40 8.02 -8.65
CA GLU A 119 -5.76 8.62 -7.36
C GLU A 119 -7.21 9.12 -7.43
N ASN A 120 -8.01 8.72 -6.45
CA ASN A 120 -9.36 9.23 -6.29
C ASN A 120 -9.30 10.48 -5.40
N PRO A 121 -9.72 11.67 -5.87
CA PRO A 121 -9.68 12.90 -5.08
C PRO A 121 -10.55 12.85 -3.81
N ALA A 122 -11.47 11.89 -3.71
CA ALA A 122 -12.24 11.66 -2.49
C ALA A 122 -11.42 10.99 -1.37
N HIS A 123 -10.34 10.28 -1.70
CA HIS A 123 -9.50 9.59 -0.73
C HIS A 123 -8.55 10.57 -0.05
N ARG A 124 -8.46 10.49 1.28
CA ARG A 124 -7.55 11.32 2.09
C ARG A 124 -6.41 10.49 2.64
N GLY A 125 -5.46 11.16 3.29
CA GLY A 125 -4.43 10.50 4.09
C GLY A 125 -5.03 9.65 5.22
N PHE A 126 -4.21 8.80 5.81
CA PHE A 126 -4.62 7.91 6.88
C PHE A 126 -5.14 8.69 8.11
N ASP A 127 -6.32 8.28 8.60
CA ASP A 127 -6.97 8.84 9.78
C ASP A 127 -7.16 7.73 10.84
N HIS A 128 -6.66 8.00 12.05
CA HIS A 128 -6.69 7.03 13.15
C HIS A 128 -8.11 6.76 13.67
N LEU A 129 -8.99 7.77 13.74
CA LEU A 129 -10.36 7.60 14.21
C LEU A 129 -11.15 6.74 13.22
N THR A 130 -10.96 7.00 11.93
CA THR A 130 -11.56 6.19 10.85
C THR A 130 -11.06 4.75 10.93
N ALA A 131 -9.75 4.54 11.12
CA ALA A 131 -9.21 3.19 11.30
C ALA A 131 -9.79 2.45 12.52
N LEU A 132 -10.00 3.15 13.63
CA LEU A 132 -10.63 2.59 14.83
C LEU A 132 -12.12 2.28 14.63
N GLN A 133 -12.83 3.03 13.78
CA GLN A 133 -14.22 2.74 13.44
C GLN A 133 -14.31 1.42 12.65
N TYR A 134 -13.45 1.24 11.65
CA TYR A 134 -13.39 0.02 10.84
C TYR A 134 -12.93 -1.21 11.62
N SER A 135 -12.05 -1.04 12.62
CA SER A 135 -11.65 -2.18 13.47
C SER A 135 -12.79 -2.69 14.35
N LYS A 136 -13.69 -1.80 14.81
CA LYS A 136 -14.85 -2.19 15.64
C LYS A 136 -15.92 -2.93 14.83
N THR A 137 -16.18 -2.51 13.60
CA THR A 137 -17.16 -3.15 12.71
C THR A 137 -16.68 -4.47 12.10
N ALA A 138 -15.41 -4.84 12.30
CA ALA A 138 -14.85 -6.14 11.88
C ALA A 138 -15.17 -7.30 12.84
N THR A 139 -15.92 -7.05 13.91
CA THR A 139 -16.32 -8.03 14.95
C THR A 139 -17.75 -8.48 14.73
#